data_AF-A0A534WWP8-F1
#
_entry.id   AF-A0A534WWP8-F1
#
_cell.length_a   1.000
_cell.length_b   1.000
_cell.length_c   1.000
_cell.angle_alpha   90.00
_cell.angle_beta   90.00
_cell.angle_gamma   90.00
#
_symmetry.space_group_name_H-M   'P 1'
#
loop_
_entity.id
_entity.type
_entity.pdbx_description
1 polymer ?
#
loop_
_entity_poly.entity_id
_entity_poly.type
_entity_poly.pdbx_seq_one_letter_code
_entity_poly.pdbx_strand_id
1 'polypeptide(L)'
;MNAKQLGLSVVLLDFSGLTAYALYHYGVVGVVELETANAVTVAAFADLVIALSLVVLWMRQDARERGASVAPYVVLTLALGSVGPLLYLIRRESGVSRRPHPVAAAAR
;
A
#
# COMPACT_ATOMS: atom_id res chain seq x y z
N MET A 1 -0.70 11.88 15.39
CA MET A 1 -1.07 11.12 14.18
C MET A 1 -2.17 11.89 13.46
N ASN A 2 -2.03 12.11 12.15
CA ASN A 2 -3.07 12.78 11.36
C ASN A 2 -4.29 11.84 11.23
N ALA A 3 -5.52 12.37 11.14
CA ALA A 3 -6.74 11.57 10.94
C ALA A 3 -6.63 10.64 9.72
N LYS A 4 -5.95 11.10 8.66
CA LYS A 4 -5.66 10.31 7.47
C LYS A 4 -4.76 9.11 7.75
N GLN A 5 -3.76 9.26 8.63
CA GLN A 5 -2.88 8.15 9.02
C GLN A 5 -3.62 7.13 9.86
N LEU A 6 -4.50 7.57 10.76
CA LEU A 6 -5.29 6.66 11.58
C LEU A 6 -6.17 5.78 10.68
N GLY A 7 -6.86 6.38 9.71
CA GLY A 7 -7.67 5.63 8.74
C GLY A 7 -6.85 4.62 7.93
N LEU A 8 -5.68 5.03 7.41
CA LEU A 8 -4.79 4.13 6.67
C LEU A 8 -4.27 2.97 7.51
N SER A 9 -3.92 3.22 8.77
CA SER A 9 -3.45 2.18 9.69
C SER A 9 -4.54 1.17 10.03
N VAL A 10 -5.79 1.60 10.23
CA VAL A 10 -6.93 0.70 10.46
C VAL A 10 -7.14 -0.20 9.25
N VAL A 11 -7.24 0.38 8.05
CA VAL A 11 -7.42 -0.38 6.79
C VAL A 11 -6.27 -1.38 6.60
N LEU A 12 -5.03 -0.98 6.90
CA LEU A 12 -3.88 -1.85 6.80
C LEU A 12 -3.97 -3.04 7.76
N LEU A 13 -4.33 -2.79 9.02
CA LEU A 13 -4.44 -3.86 10.02
C LEU A 13 -5.57 -4.84 9.67
N ASP A 14 -6.73 -4.32 9.29
CA ASP A 14 -7.88 -5.14 8.93
C ASP A 14 -7.60 -5.97 7.68
N PHE A 15 -7.06 -5.36 6.63
CA PHE A 15 -6.72 -6.07 5.40
C PHE A 15 -5.61 -7.10 5.61
N SER A 16 -4.56 -6.74 6.36
CA SER A 16 -3.48 -7.69 6.69
C SER A 16 -4.01 -8.87 7.53
N GLY A 17 -4.92 -8.60 8.46
CA GLY A 17 -5.60 -9.63 9.24
C GLY A 17 -6.43 -10.56 8.37
N LEU A 18 -7.18 -10.01 7.41
CA LEU A 18 -7.95 -10.79 6.43
C LEU A 18 -7.04 -11.66 5.55
N THR A 19 -5.93 -11.10 5.04
CA THR A 19 -4.95 -11.85 4.25
C THR A 19 -4.32 -12.98 5.07
N ALA A 20 -3.93 -12.71 6.32
CA ALA A 20 -3.38 -13.73 7.21
C ALA A 20 -4.40 -14.83 7.52
N TYR A 21 -5.67 -14.48 7.74
CA TYR A 21 -6.75 -15.44 7.94
C TYR A 21 -6.95 -16.34 6.71
N ALA A 22 -6.99 -15.77 5.51
CA ALA A 22 -7.12 -16.53 4.27
C ALA A 22 -5.94 -17.49 4.08
N LEU A 23 -4.71 -17.03 4.29
CA LEU A 23 -3.50 -17.87 4.21
C LEU A 23 -3.47 -18.96 5.29
N TYR A 24 -3.94 -18.67 6.50
CA TYR A 24 -4.00 -19.66 7.58
C TYR A 24 -4.99 -20.77 7.27
N HIS A 25 -6.16 -20.44 6.68
CA HIS A 25 -7.22 -21.41 6.46
C HIS A 25 -7.07 -22.20 5.14
N TYR A 26 -6.58 -21.54 4.09
CA TYR A 26 -6.52 -22.11 2.74
C TYR A 26 -5.10 -22.33 2.21
N GLY A 27 -4.08 -21.78 2.89
CA GLY A 27 -2.70 -21.79 2.39
C GLY A 27 -2.52 -20.95 1.13
N VAL A 28 -1.27 -20.80 0.67
CA VAL A 28 -0.98 -20.03 -0.56
C VAL A 28 -1.62 -20.69 -1.78
N VAL A 29 -1.53 -22.03 -1.88
CA VAL A 29 -2.05 -22.78 -3.03
C VAL A 29 -3.57 -22.72 -3.09
N GLY A 30 -4.27 -22.91 -1.97
CA GLY A 30 -5.72 -22.88 -1.94
C GLY A 30 -6.29 -21.48 -2.23
N VAL A 31 -5.60 -20.42 -1.80
CA VAL A 31 -5.99 -19.04 -2.20
C VAL A 31 -5.88 -18.87 -3.71
N VAL A 32 -4.77 -19.28 -4.33
CA VAL A 32 -4.59 -19.17 -5.79
C VAL A 32 -5.61 -20.02 -6.55
N GLU A 33 -5.90 -21.23 -6.08
CA GLU A 33 -6.91 -22.11 -6.68
C GLU A 33 -8.31 -21.49 -6.62
N LEU A 34 -8.69 -20.89 -5.49
CA LEU A 34 -9.99 -20.21 -5.34
C LEU A 34 -10.08 -18.93 -6.16
N GLU A 35 -9.01 -18.13 -6.23
CA GLU A 35 -8.97 -16.94 -7.07
C GLU A 35 -9.03 -17.28 -8.56
N THR A 36 -8.56 -18.46 -8.96
CA THR A 36 -8.58 -18.94 -10.35
C THR A 36 -9.71 -19.91 -10.67
N ALA A 37 -10.64 -20.13 -9.74
CA ALA A 37 -11.68 -21.15 -9.86
C ALA A 37 -12.66 -20.90 -11.03
N ASN A 38 -12.86 -19.65 -11.46
CA ASN A 38 -13.72 -19.32 -12.59
C ASN A 38 -13.32 -18.00 -13.26
N ALA A 39 -13.91 -17.73 -14.43
CA ALA A 39 -13.58 -16.54 -15.23
C ALA A 39 -13.83 -15.21 -14.50
N VAL A 40 -14.81 -15.14 -13.59
CA VAL A 40 -15.12 -13.91 -12.84
C VAL A 40 -14.04 -13.63 -11.81
N THR A 41 -13.62 -14.64 -11.04
CA THR A 41 -12.56 -14.49 -10.04
C THR A 41 -11.20 -14.24 -10.69
N VAL A 42 -10.93 -14.89 -11.84
CA VAL A 42 -9.73 -14.62 -12.66
C VAL A 42 -9.72 -13.18 -13.16
N ALA A 43 -10.85 -12.66 -13.65
CA ALA A 43 -10.94 -11.28 -14.10
C ALA A 43 -10.71 -10.29 -12.95
N ALA A 44 -11.28 -10.55 -11.77
CA ALA A 44 -11.05 -9.74 -10.57
C ALA A 44 -9.58 -9.77 -10.12
N PHE A 45 -8.94 -10.94 -10.16
CA PHE A 45 -7.52 -11.09 -9.85
C PHE A 45 -6.64 -10.34 -10.86
N ALA A 46 -6.94 -10.44 -12.15
CA ALA A 46 -6.23 -9.70 -13.19
C ALA A 46 -6.37 -8.17 -13.00
N ASP A 47 -7.58 -7.70 -12.69
CA ASP A 47 -7.83 -6.28 -12.39
C ASP A 47 -7.03 -5.82 -11.17
N LEU A 48 -6.97 -6.64 -10.10
CA LEU A 48 -6.13 -6.37 -8.92
C LEU A 48 -4.65 -6.24 -9.29
N VAL A 49 -4.11 -7.15 -10.11
CA VAL A 49 -2.71 -7.09 -10.57
C VAL A 49 -2.44 -5.82 -11.38
N ILE A 50 -3.37 -5.43 -12.25
CA ILE A 50 -3.26 -4.19 -13.04
C ILE A 50 -3.30 -2.98 -12.11
N ALA A 51 -4.26 -2.91 -11.18
CA ALA A 51 -4.40 -1.84 -10.22
C ALA A 51 -3.13 -1.68 -9.36
N LEU A 52 -2.58 -2.77 -8.82
CA LEU A 52 -1.35 -2.76 -8.04
C LEU A 52 -0.14 -2.32 -8.89
N SER A 53 -0.08 -2.73 -10.15
CA SER A 53 0.98 -2.30 -11.07
C SER A 53 0.93 -0.79 -11.32
N LEU A 54 -0.25 -0.23 -11.56
CA LEU A 54 -0.45 1.22 -11.70
C LEU A 54 -0.07 1.98 -10.43
N VAL A 55 -0.45 1.46 -9.26
CA VAL A 55 -0.09 2.04 -7.97
C VAL A 55 1.42 1.99 -7.73
N VAL A 56 2.09 0.88 -8.06
CA VAL A 56 3.56 0.77 -7.98
C VAL A 56 4.24 1.79 -8.89
N LEU A 57 3.77 1.96 -10.13
CA LEU A 57 4.31 2.97 -11.05
C LEU A 57 4.14 4.39 -10.48
N TRP A 58 2.96 4.70 -9.96
CA TRP A 58 2.69 5.97 -9.28
C TRP A 58 3.60 6.18 -8.07
N MET A 59 3.75 5.17 -7.20
CA MET A 59 4.64 5.23 -6.04
C MET A 59 6.10 5.48 -6.46
N ARG A 60 6.56 4.84 -7.56
CA ARG A 60 7.92 5.06 -8.08
C ARG A 60 8.12 6.51 -8.53
N GLN A 61 7.12 7.11 -9.15
CA GLN A 61 7.18 8.51 -9.56
C GLN A 61 7.15 9.46 -8.35
N ASP A 62 6.19 9.31 -7.44
CA ASP A 62 6.06 10.15 -6.23
C ASP A 62 7.30 10.05 -5.33
N ALA A 63 7.90 8.86 -5.20
CA ALA A 63 9.11 8.68 -4.42
C ALA A 63 10.32 9.35 -5.07
N ARG A 64 10.43 9.32 -6.41
CA ARG A 64 11.48 10.03 -7.16
C ARG A 64 11.39 11.54 -6.97
N GLU A 65 10.19 12.10 -7.07
CA GLU A 65 9.94 13.54 -6.84
C GLU A 65 10.30 13.97 -5.41
N ARG A 66 10.21 13.06 -4.44
CA ARG A 66 10.51 13.30 -3.02
C ARG A 66 11.93 12.91 -2.59
N GLY A 67 12.75 12.35 -3.50
CA GLY A 67 14.08 11.83 -3.18
C GLY A 67 14.06 10.64 -2.20
N ALA A 68 12.98 9.86 -2.16
CA ALA A 68 12.80 8.73 -1.24
C ALA A 68 12.92 7.38 -1.95
N SER A 69 13.33 6.34 -1.22
CA SER A 69 13.42 4.97 -1.74
C SER A 69 12.06 4.26 -1.70
N VAL A 70 11.54 3.84 -2.86
CA VAL A 70 10.28 3.09 -2.98
C VAL A 70 10.46 1.56 -2.95
N ALA A 71 11.69 1.08 -3.16
CA ALA A 71 12.00 -0.35 -3.31
C ALA A 71 11.40 -1.28 -2.25
N PRO A 72 11.50 -1.01 -0.92
CA PRO A 72 10.95 -1.92 0.08
C PRO A 72 9.42 -2.04 -0.02
N TYR A 73 8.74 -0.96 -0.42
CA TYR A 73 7.29 -0.95 -0.60
C TYR A 73 6.87 -1.76 -1.81
N VAL A 74 7.62 -1.71 -2.92
CA VAL A 74 7.34 -2.51 -4.12
C VAL A 74 7.46 -4.00 -3.85
N VAL A 75 8.51 -4.43 -3.13
CA VAL A 75 8.68 -5.84 -2.73
C VAL A 75 7.52 -6.29 -1.86
N LEU A 76 7.09 -5.44 -0.92
CA LEU A 76 5.95 -5.74 -0.07
C LEU A 76 4.64 -5.78 -0.86
N THR A 77 4.47 -4.92 -1.87
CA THR A 77 3.29 -4.95 -2.76
C THR A 77 3.20 -6.26 -3.53
N LEU A 78 4.33 -6.78 -3.99
CA LEU A 78 4.37 -8.05 -4.73
C LEU A 78 4.08 -9.26 -3.83
N ALA A 79 4.50 -9.21 -2.57
CA ALA A 79 4.31 -10.32 -1.63
C ALA A 79 2.92 -10.31 -0.95
N LEU A 80 2.40 -9.13 -0.65
CA LEU A 80 1.24 -8.94 0.24
C LEU A 80 0.14 -8.07 -0.39
N GLY A 81 0.25 -7.76 -1.69
CA GLY A 81 -0.72 -6.93 -2.40
C GLY A 81 -0.78 -5.50 -1.85
N SER A 82 -1.97 -5.06 -1.44
CA SER A 82 -2.23 -3.67 -1.02
C SER A 82 -1.54 -3.23 0.28
N VAL A 83 -0.84 -4.13 1.00
CA VAL A 83 -0.08 -3.77 2.21
C VAL A 83 1.09 -2.82 1.89
N GLY A 84 1.79 -3.04 0.76
CA GLY A 84 2.91 -2.20 0.33
C GLY A 84 2.53 -0.73 0.10
N PRO A 85 1.50 -0.44 -0.70
CA PRO A 85 1.02 0.93 -0.92
C PRO A 85 0.48 1.62 0.33
N LEU A 86 -0.23 0.89 1.20
CA LEU A 86 -0.74 1.45 2.46
C LEU A 86 0.39 1.89 3.39
N LEU A 87 1.44 1.08 3.55
CA LEU A 87 2.62 1.48 4.32
C LEU A 87 3.36 2.66 3.68
N TYR A 88 3.43 2.71 2.35
CA TYR A 88 4.02 3.85 1.63
C TYR A 88 3.28 5.15 1.95
N LEU A 89 1.95 5.13 1.90
CA LEU A 89 1.11 6.30 2.21
C LEU A 89 1.26 6.76 3.66
N ILE A 90 1.33 5.83 4.63
CA ILE A 90 1.54 6.17 6.05
C ILE A 90 2.89 6.90 6.24
N ARG A 91 3.96 6.43 5.59
CA ARG A 91 5.27 7.09 5.63
C ARG A 91 5.26 8.44 4.92
N ARG A 92 4.61 8.53 3.76
CA ARG A 92 4.47 9.77 2.99
C ARG A 92 3.81 10.87 3.82
N GLU A 93 2.72 10.55 4.51
CA GLU A 93 1.99 11.49 5.37
C GLU A 93 2.82 11.93 6.58
N SER A 94 3.62 11.04 7.17
CA SER A 94 4.56 11.37 8.25
C SER A 94 5.61 12.40 7.84
N GLY A 95 6.07 12.33 6.58
CA GLY A 95 7.03 13.29 6.01
C GLY A 95 6.42 14.66 5.72
N VAL A 96 5.15 14.70 5.31
CA VAL A 96 4.42 15.97 5.06
C VAL A 96 4.17 16.73 6.36
N SER A 97 3.78 16.04 7.43
CA SER A 97 3.54 16.67 8.74
C SER A 97 4.81 17.25 9.41
N ARG A 98 6.01 16.87 8.94
CA ARG A 98 7.30 17.37 9.45
C ARG A 98 7.81 18.64 8.75
N ARG A 99 7.17 19.14 7.69
CA ARG A 99 7.57 20.43 7.11
C ARG A 99 7.28 21.54 8.13
N PRO A 100 8.30 22.30 8.61
CA PRO A 100 8.07 23.40 9.53
C PRO A 100 7.13 24.42 8.87
N HIS A 101 6.12 24.89 9.61
CA HIS A 101 5.33 26.04 9.18
C HIS A 101 6.30 27.23 9.00
N PRO A 102 6.27 27.93 7.84
CA PRO A 102 7.12 29.09 7.61
C PRO A 102 6.60 30.28 8.44
N VAL A 103 6.93 30.33 9.73
CA VAL A 103 6.56 31.45 10.62
C VAL A 103 7.78 32.29 11.06
N ALA A 104 9.01 31.87 10.74
CA ALA A 104 10.21 32.54 11.28
C ALA A 104 11.00 33.43 10.29
N ALA A 105 10.65 33.46 9.00
CA ALA A 105 11.46 34.15 7.99
C ALA A 105 11.04 35.59 7.66
N ALA A 106 9.95 36.10 8.24
CA ALA A 106 9.40 37.43 7.93
C ALA A 106 9.65 38.50 9.01
N ALA A 107 10.54 38.25 9.98
CA ALA A 107 10.78 39.15 11.12
C ALA A 107 12.24 39.63 11.24
N ARG A 108 12.94 39.83 10.12
CA ARG A 108 14.25 40.50 10.10
C ARG A 108 14.31 41.55 9.03
#